data_AF-A0AAN6UJD6-F1
#
_entry.id   AF-A0AAN6UJD6-F1
#
_cell.length_a   1.000
_cell.length_b   1.000
_cell.length_c   1.000
_cell.angle_alpha   90.00
_cell.angle_beta   90.00
_cell.angle_gamma   90.00
#
_symmetry.space_group_name_H-M   'P 1'
#
loop_
_entity.id
_entity.type
_entity.pdbx_description
1 polymer ?
#
loop_
_entity_poly.entity_id
_entity_poly.type
_entity_poly.pdbx_seq_one_letter_code
_entity_poly.pdbx_strand_id
1 'polypeptide(L)'
;MKAMYGSQTASFFGYSHFAGGFAGGQAEYVRVPLADVNLLEIPDEVPDEKALYLSDVPPTAYNAVKDTAVYPNDQVAIFCAGPIGQMAGVFAVDEGASKVIFVDTEPRLSTLADRWPAQHKDRLELIDYKKLSFGVTNKETVVSRLKELCGGRGPDVAIECAAGEYAKGWMHWEGLLRKIQLGELDPTQMVSHRYRLEDIDKVYHKFDGKEDSMQKVFVETRFSFPRAEGTPELTTC
;
A
#
# COMPACT_ATOMS: atom_id res chain seq x y z
N MET A 1 -24.20 9.53 2.12
CA MET A 1 -23.53 8.29 1.67
C MET A 1 -23.98 7.89 0.26
N LYS A 2 -25.23 7.48 0.03
CA LYS A 2 -25.74 7.12 -1.30
C LYS A 2 -25.65 8.25 -2.35
N ALA A 3 -25.89 9.49 -1.93
CA ALA A 3 -25.75 10.68 -2.77
C ALA A 3 -24.30 11.03 -3.17
N MET A 4 -23.29 10.53 -2.44
CA MET A 4 -21.87 10.80 -2.74
C MET A 4 -21.15 9.61 -3.38
N TYR A 5 -21.53 8.37 -3.05
CA TYR A 5 -20.85 7.16 -3.50
C TYR A 5 -21.74 6.24 -4.37
N GLY A 6 -22.94 6.69 -4.75
CA GLY A 6 -23.89 5.92 -5.57
C GLY A 6 -24.51 4.70 -4.89
N SER A 7 -23.94 4.22 -3.78
CA SER A 7 -24.35 3.04 -3.02
C SER A 7 -24.16 3.24 -1.51
N GLN A 8 -24.62 2.28 -0.70
CA GLN A 8 -24.23 2.21 0.71
C GLN A 8 -22.78 1.71 0.78
N THR A 9 -21.91 2.49 1.41
CA THR A 9 -20.53 2.06 1.67
C THR A 9 -20.46 1.31 3.00
N ALA A 10 -19.38 0.56 3.22
CA ALA A 10 -19.10 -0.10 4.49
C ALA A 10 -18.82 0.93 5.60
N SER A 11 -18.92 0.49 6.85
CA SER A 11 -18.46 1.29 7.98
C SER A 11 -16.97 1.09 8.20
N PHE A 12 -16.26 2.15 8.61
CA PHE A 12 -14.81 2.15 8.75
C PHE A 12 -14.43 2.55 10.17
N PHE A 13 -13.52 1.79 10.80
CA PHE A 13 -12.97 2.13 12.10
C PHE A 13 -12.13 3.42 12.00
N GLY A 14 -12.41 4.40 12.85
CA GLY A 14 -11.64 5.64 12.94
C GLY A 14 -12.04 6.74 11.95
N TYR A 15 -13.00 6.52 11.05
CA TYR A 15 -13.40 7.48 9.99
C TYR A 15 -14.62 8.35 10.35
N SER A 16 -14.71 8.75 11.62
CA SER A 16 -15.75 9.63 12.18
C SER A 16 -17.20 9.16 11.94
N HIS A 17 -18.18 10.01 12.26
CA HIS A 17 -19.61 9.74 11.98
C HIS A 17 -19.91 9.52 10.50
N PHE A 18 -19.01 9.95 9.61
CA PHE A 18 -19.16 9.82 8.17
C PHE A 18 -19.27 8.36 7.70
N ALA A 19 -18.55 7.43 8.35
CA ALA A 19 -18.50 6.03 7.99
C ALA A 19 -18.89 5.11 9.15
N GLY A 20 -20.00 5.41 9.81
CA GLY A 20 -20.57 4.57 10.86
C GLY A 20 -20.13 4.91 12.29
N GLY A 21 -19.18 5.83 12.47
CA GLY A 21 -18.83 6.36 13.80
C GLY A 21 -18.13 5.36 14.72
N PHE A 22 -17.51 4.32 14.17
CA PHE A 22 -16.76 3.35 14.95
C PHE A 22 -15.41 3.93 15.39
N ALA A 23 -15.06 3.72 16.66
CA ALA A 23 -13.74 4.08 17.18
C ALA A 23 -12.64 3.34 16.42
N GLY A 24 -11.49 3.99 16.22
CA GLY A 24 -10.31 3.40 15.56
C GLY A 24 -9.59 2.38 16.44
N GLY A 25 -8.68 1.62 15.84
CA GLY A 25 -7.90 0.56 16.51
C GLY A 25 -6.57 1.01 17.13
N GLN A 26 -6.17 2.26 16.97
CA GLN A 26 -4.97 2.81 17.62
C GLN A 26 -5.24 3.13 19.09
N ALA A 27 -5.45 2.08 19.87
CA ALA A 27 -5.80 2.12 21.29
C ALA A 27 -5.36 0.80 21.94
N GLU A 28 -5.40 0.72 23.27
CA GLU A 28 -5.09 -0.54 23.98
C GLU A 28 -6.13 -1.64 23.71
N TYR A 29 -7.36 -1.26 23.34
CA TYR A 29 -8.47 -2.17 23.05
C TYR A 29 -9.34 -1.61 21.92
N VAL A 30 -9.87 -2.48 21.07
CA VAL A 30 -10.81 -2.12 19.99
C VAL A 30 -12.04 -3.04 20.03
N ARG A 31 -13.21 -2.48 19.72
CA ARG A 31 -14.46 -3.24 19.61
C ARG A 31 -14.77 -3.53 18.14
N VAL A 32 -14.74 -4.80 17.74
CA VAL A 32 -15.08 -5.25 16.38
C VAL A 32 -16.51 -5.83 16.35
N PRO A 33 -17.47 -5.19 15.66
CA PRO A 33 -18.81 -5.75 15.45
C PRO A 33 -18.75 -6.98 14.53
N LEU A 34 -19.66 -7.95 14.70
CA LEU A 34 -19.76 -9.15 13.85
C LEU A 34 -18.39 -9.84 13.69
N ALA A 35 -17.77 -10.19 14.82
CA ALA A 35 -16.40 -10.70 14.87
C ALA A 35 -16.21 -11.98 14.03
N ASP A 36 -17.25 -12.82 13.96
CA ASP A 36 -17.33 -14.02 13.12
C ASP A 36 -17.28 -13.74 11.60
N VAL A 37 -17.57 -12.50 11.19
CA VAL A 37 -17.53 -12.06 9.78
C VAL A 37 -16.29 -11.20 9.49
N ASN A 38 -15.88 -10.36 10.44
CA ASN A 38 -14.90 -9.30 10.21
C ASN A 38 -13.48 -9.64 10.69
N LEU A 39 -13.30 -10.65 11.56
CA LEU A 39 -11.98 -11.07 12.01
C LEU A 39 -11.46 -12.22 11.15
N LEU A 40 -10.19 -12.10 10.76
CA LEU A 40 -9.40 -13.20 10.21
C LEU A 40 -8.51 -13.75 11.33
N GLU A 41 -8.64 -15.03 11.63
CA GLU A 41 -7.74 -15.71 12.57
C GLU A 41 -6.34 -15.81 11.95
N ILE A 42 -5.34 -15.30 12.66
CA ILE A 42 -3.95 -15.30 12.22
C ILE A 42 -3.25 -16.51 12.86
N PRO A 43 -2.67 -17.41 12.07
CA PRO A 43 -1.90 -18.54 12.59
C PRO A 43 -0.66 -18.09 13.37
N ASP A 44 -0.30 -18.83 14.43
CA ASP A 44 0.81 -18.48 15.34
C ASP A 44 2.17 -18.33 14.63
N GLU A 45 2.36 -19.02 13.50
CA GLU A 45 3.61 -18.93 12.72
C GLU A 45 3.74 -17.65 11.90
N VAL A 46 2.67 -16.86 11.74
CA VAL A 46 2.68 -15.62 10.95
C VAL A 46 3.02 -14.45 11.87
N PRO A 47 4.16 -13.76 11.66
CA PRO A 47 4.53 -12.64 12.53
C PRO A 47 3.58 -11.44 12.42
N ASP A 48 3.43 -10.70 13.51
CA ASP A 48 2.55 -9.51 13.60
C ASP A 48 2.86 -8.47 12.52
N GLU A 49 4.12 -8.25 12.20
CA GLU A 49 4.58 -7.28 11.19
C GLU A 49 4.20 -7.71 9.78
N LYS A 50 3.85 -8.98 9.58
CA LYS A 50 3.29 -9.47 8.32
C LYS A 50 1.77 -9.43 8.36
N ALA A 51 1.19 -9.95 9.42
CA ALA A 51 -0.25 -10.06 9.58
C ALA A 51 -0.96 -8.70 9.67
N LEU A 52 -0.38 -7.73 10.39
CA LEU A 52 -1.00 -6.41 10.65
C LEU A 52 -1.44 -5.73 9.35
N TYR A 53 -0.63 -5.82 8.30
CA TYR A 53 -0.92 -5.11 7.05
C TYR A 53 -2.06 -5.74 6.26
N LEU A 54 -2.42 -7.01 6.50
CA LEU A 54 -3.61 -7.66 5.91
C LEU A 54 -4.93 -6.94 6.26
N SER A 55 -4.92 -5.99 7.20
CA SER A 55 -6.07 -5.15 7.48
C SER A 55 -6.36 -4.09 6.42
N ASP A 56 -5.38 -3.70 5.58
CA ASP A 56 -5.53 -2.61 4.62
C ASP A 56 -4.60 -2.71 3.40
N VAL A 57 -3.29 -2.51 3.57
CA VAL A 57 -2.40 -2.14 2.44
C VAL A 57 -2.31 -3.22 1.35
N PRO A 58 -1.90 -4.49 1.63
CA PRO A 58 -1.87 -5.54 0.62
C PRO A 58 -3.26 -5.86 0.05
N PRO A 59 -4.35 -6.00 0.84
CA PRO A 59 -5.69 -6.18 0.26
C PRO A 59 -6.07 -5.06 -0.69
N THR A 60 -5.90 -3.80 -0.30
CA THR A 60 -6.28 -2.64 -1.11
C THR A 60 -5.53 -2.64 -2.44
N ALA A 61 -4.22 -2.87 -2.39
CA ALA A 61 -3.37 -2.99 -3.59
C ALA A 61 -3.76 -4.19 -4.47
N TYR A 62 -4.00 -5.36 -3.86
CA TYR A 62 -4.37 -6.57 -4.57
C TYR A 62 -5.74 -6.41 -5.25
N ASN A 63 -6.72 -5.82 -4.55
CA ASN A 63 -8.03 -5.51 -5.11
C ASN A 63 -7.88 -4.55 -6.31
N ALA A 64 -7.05 -3.51 -6.21
CA ALA A 64 -6.82 -2.59 -7.33
C ALA A 64 -6.26 -3.31 -8.58
N VAL A 65 -5.29 -4.21 -8.40
CA VAL A 65 -4.71 -5.00 -9.51
C VAL A 65 -5.73 -5.96 -10.12
N LYS A 66 -6.56 -6.61 -9.29
CA LYS A 66 -7.59 -7.54 -9.76
C LYS A 66 -8.76 -6.83 -10.45
N ASP A 67 -9.24 -5.73 -9.89
CA ASP A 67 -10.35 -4.94 -10.46
C ASP A 67 -9.95 -4.27 -11.78
N THR A 68 -8.67 -3.89 -11.92
CA THR A 68 -8.13 -3.33 -13.18
C THR A 68 -7.72 -4.39 -14.20
N ALA A 69 -7.85 -5.68 -13.85
CA ALA A 69 -7.61 -6.82 -14.73
C ALA A 69 -6.22 -6.80 -15.40
N VAL A 70 -5.16 -6.71 -14.60
CA VAL A 70 -3.78 -6.86 -15.10
C VAL A 70 -3.57 -8.28 -15.64
N TYR A 71 -3.03 -8.37 -16.85
CA TYR A 71 -2.74 -9.63 -17.55
C TYR A 71 -1.24 -9.80 -17.88
N PRO A 72 -0.81 -11.03 -18.23
CA PRO A 72 0.55 -11.28 -18.67
C PRO A 72 0.96 -10.40 -19.85
N ASN A 73 2.13 -9.77 -19.72
CA ASN A 73 2.76 -8.81 -20.62
C ASN A 73 2.24 -7.37 -20.58
N ASP A 74 1.24 -7.05 -19.76
CA ASP A 74 0.75 -5.68 -19.63
C ASP A 74 1.85 -4.73 -19.12
N GLN A 75 1.77 -3.48 -19.55
CA GLN A 75 2.59 -2.37 -19.07
C GLN A 75 1.74 -1.51 -18.14
N VAL A 76 2.07 -1.53 -16.85
CA VAL A 76 1.23 -0.95 -15.79
C VAL A 76 1.83 0.35 -15.30
N ALA A 77 1.05 1.43 -15.33
CA ALA A 77 1.42 2.70 -14.71
C ALA A 77 0.77 2.81 -13.32
N ILE A 78 1.57 3.17 -12.31
CA ILE A 78 1.10 3.35 -10.93
C ILE A 78 1.36 4.79 -10.52
N PHE A 79 0.29 5.51 -10.20
CA PHE A 79 0.37 6.88 -9.69
C PHE A 79 0.48 6.83 -8.17
N CYS A 80 1.55 7.42 -7.64
CA CYS A 80 2.00 7.37 -6.25
C CYS A 80 2.73 6.09 -5.81
N ALA A 81 3.98 6.26 -5.40
CA ALA A 81 4.92 5.23 -4.92
C ALA A 81 4.85 5.02 -3.39
N GLY A 82 3.68 5.28 -2.79
CA GLY A 82 3.41 4.99 -1.37
C GLY A 82 3.22 3.49 -1.12
N PRO A 83 2.98 3.05 0.14
CA PRO A 83 2.89 1.62 0.47
C PRO A 83 1.88 0.85 -0.38
N ILE A 84 0.71 1.41 -0.69
CA ILE A 84 -0.29 0.78 -1.56
C ILE A 84 0.25 0.63 -2.98
N GLY A 85 0.83 1.69 -3.56
CA GLY A 85 1.39 1.65 -4.91
C GLY A 85 2.52 0.65 -5.04
N GLN A 86 3.41 0.57 -4.04
CA GLN A 86 4.51 -0.41 -4.04
C GLN A 86 3.97 -1.84 -4.07
N MET A 87 2.99 -2.15 -3.22
CA MET A 87 2.33 -3.45 -3.20
C MET A 87 1.57 -3.74 -4.50
N ALA A 88 0.90 -2.73 -5.08
CA ALA A 88 0.19 -2.88 -6.35
C ALA A 88 1.17 -3.20 -7.48
N GLY A 89 2.37 -2.62 -7.46
CA GLY A 89 3.42 -2.94 -8.40
C GLY A 89 3.94 -4.37 -8.26
N VAL A 90 4.16 -4.85 -7.01
CA VAL A 90 4.53 -6.25 -6.76
C VAL A 90 3.45 -7.20 -7.28
N PHE A 91 2.17 -6.94 -6.96
CA PHE A 91 1.08 -7.77 -7.44
C PHE A 91 0.89 -7.69 -8.96
N ALA A 92 1.11 -6.54 -9.59
CA ALA A 92 1.09 -6.44 -11.05
C ALA A 92 2.16 -7.34 -11.69
N VAL A 93 3.36 -7.40 -11.10
CA VAL A 93 4.42 -8.31 -11.55
C VAL A 93 4.02 -9.78 -11.33
N ASP A 94 3.40 -10.12 -10.21
CA ASP A 94 2.86 -11.46 -9.93
C ASP A 94 1.83 -11.90 -10.99
N GLU A 95 0.99 -10.98 -11.48
CA GLU A 95 0.03 -11.24 -12.57
C GLU A 95 0.69 -11.32 -13.95
N GLY A 96 2.01 -11.08 -14.04
CA GLY A 96 2.80 -11.22 -15.25
C GLY A 96 3.02 -9.92 -16.02
N ALA A 97 2.84 -8.76 -15.40
CA ALA A 97 3.18 -7.47 -16.03
C ALA A 97 4.63 -7.47 -16.53
N SER A 98 4.83 -7.01 -17.76
CA SER A 98 6.16 -6.89 -18.39
C SER A 98 6.91 -5.66 -17.90
N LYS A 99 6.17 -4.64 -17.43
CA LYS A 99 6.71 -3.35 -17.00
C LYS A 99 5.80 -2.71 -15.94
N VAL A 100 6.40 -2.14 -14.91
CA VAL A 100 5.72 -1.32 -13.90
C VAL A 100 6.37 0.06 -13.85
N ILE A 101 5.58 1.09 -14.12
CA ILE A 101 6.02 2.48 -14.23
C ILE A 101 5.44 3.28 -13.07
N PHE A 102 6.28 3.68 -12.11
CA PHE A 102 5.84 4.54 -11.01
C PHE A 102 5.94 6.01 -11.36
N VAL A 103 4.86 6.75 -11.10
CA VAL A 103 4.79 8.21 -11.24
C VAL A 103 4.69 8.82 -9.84
N ASP A 104 5.77 9.45 -9.38
CA ASP A 104 5.82 10.16 -8.10
C ASP A 104 6.94 11.22 -8.13
N THR A 105 7.50 11.59 -6.97
CA THR A 105 8.59 12.55 -6.81
C THR A 105 9.63 12.07 -5.80
N GLU A 106 10.82 12.66 -5.86
CA GLU A 106 11.85 12.40 -4.85
C GLU A 106 11.47 12.94 -3.46
N PRO A 107 11.90 12.27 -2.37
CA PRO A 107 12.80 11.10 -2.35
C PRO A 107 12.09 9.74 -2.47
N ARG A 108 10.79 9.72 -2.76
CA ARG A 108 10.01 8.48 -2.72
C ARG A 108 10.41 7.50 -3.84
N LEU A 109 10.75 8.03 -5.02
CA LEU A 109 11.19 7.23 -6.16
C LEU A 109 12.53 6.54 -5.90
N SER A 110 13.52 7.27 -5.36
CA SER A 110 14.80 6.67 -4.96
C SER A 110 14.63 5.63 -3.85
N THR A 111 13.83 5.93 -2.82
CA THR A 111 13.53 4.96 -1.75
C THR A 111 12.86 3.69 -2.29
N LEU A 112 11.95 3.84 -3.25
CA LEU A 112 11.32 2.71 -3.94
C LEU A 112 12.36 1.89 -4.72
N ALA A 113 13.20 2.54 -5.52
CA ALA A 113 14.21 1.88 -6.33
C ALA A 113 15.16 1.01 -5.49
N ASP A 114 15.52 1.49 -4.31
CA ASP A 114 16.41 0.79 -3.37
C ASP A 114 15.74 -0.45 -2.78
N ARG A 115 14.45 -0.36 -2.45
CA ARG A 115 13.67 -1.43 -1.80
C ARG A 115 12.98 -2.38 -2.77
N TRP A 116 12.91 -2.05 -4.05
CA TRP A 116 12.21 -2.85 -5.05
C TRP A 116 12.80 -4.25 -5.13
N PRO A 117 11.97 -5.32 -5.24
CA PRO A 117 12.44 -6.69 -5.30
C PRO A 117 13.50 -6.88 -6.40
N ALA A 118 14.67 -7.39 -6.01
CA ALA A 118 15.85 -7.46 -6.87
C ALA A 118 15.59 -8.24 -8.17
N GLN A 119 14.77 -9.30 -8.08
CA GLN A 119 14.37 -10.16 -9.20
C GLN A 119 13.43 -9.49 -10.21
N HIS A 120 12.94 -8.27 -9.91
CA HIS A 120 12.00 -7.52 -10.75
C HIS A 120 12.52 -6.12 -11.12
N LYS A 121 13.80 -5.84 -10.85
CA LYS A 121 14.42 -4.53 -11.15
C LYS A 121 14.46 -4.20 -12.63
N ASP A 122 14.52 -5.20 -13.49
CA ASP A 122 14.48 -5.06 -14.96
C ASP A 122 13.12 -4.57 -15.49
N ARG A 123 12.07 -4.68 -14.67
CA ARG A 123 10.70 -4.27 -15.03
C ARG A 123 10.30 -2.90 -14.47
N LEU A 124 11.16 -2.28 -13.66
CA LEU A 124 10.85 -1.03 -12.97
C LEU A 124 11.25 0.19 -13.80
N GLU A 125 10.31 1.10 -13.99
CA GLU A 125 10.54 2.42 -14.56
C GLU A 125 10.02 3.50 -13.60
N LEU A 126 10.71 4.64 -13.54
CA LEU A 126 10.41 5.72 -12.61
C LEU A 126 10.24 7.05 -13.35
N ILE A 127 9.15 7.74 -13.08
CA ILE A 127 8.86 9.08 -13.60
C ILE A 127 8.74 10.06 -12.43
N ASP A 128 9.69 10.99 -12.35
CA ASP A 128 9.62 12.14 -11.45
C ASP A 128 8.80 13.26 -12.10
N TYR A 129 7.54 13.38 -11.71
CA TYR A 129 6.63 14.34 -12.35
C TYR A 129 7.02 15.80 -12.11
N LYS A 130 7.84 16.11 -11.09
CA LYS A 130 8.33 17.49 -10.84
C LYS A 130 9.38 17.93 -11.85
N LYS A 131 10.02 16.99 -12.56
CA LYS A 131 10.97 17.29 -13.64
C LYS A 131 10.29 17.49 -15.00
N LEU A 132 8.97 17.34 -15.06
CA LEU A 132 8.19 17.37 -16.28
C LEU A 132 7.24 18.58 -16.32
N SER A 133 6.80 18.93 -17.53
CA SER A 133 5.81 19.98 -17.74
C SER A 133 4.38 19.44 -17.59
N PHE A 134 3.42 20.34 -17.37
CA PHE A 134 1.99 20.04 -17.29
C PHE A 134 1.17 21.02 -18.16
N GLY A 135 -0.07 20.65 -18.47
CA GLY A 135 -0.96 21.46 -19.31
C GLY A 135 -0.67 21.37 -20.81
N VAL A 136 -1.14 22.35 -21.58
CA VAL A 136 -0.91 22.42 -23.03
C VAL A 136 0.52 22.91 -23.29
N THR A 137 1.39 21.99 -23.72
CA THR A 137 2.82 22.26 -23.90
C THR A 137 3.42 21.35 -24.98
N ASN A 138 4.48 21.81 -25.62
CA ASN A 138 5.31 21.02 -26.54
C ASN A 138 6.52 20.37 -25.84
N LYS A 139 6.65 20.57 -24.53
CA LYS A 139 7.68 19.96 -23.69
C LYS A 139 7.23 18.60 -23.18
N GLU A 140 8.19 17.85 -22.66
CA GLU A 140 7.95 16.55 -22.05
C GLU A 140 6.99 16.64 -20.85
N THR A 141 6.02 15.72 -20.81
CA THR A 141 4.97 15.59 -19.77
C THR A 141 4.91 14.14 -19.28
N VAL A 142 4.21 13.90 -18.17
CA VAL A 142 3.96 12.52 -17.70
C VAL A 142 3.31 11.68 -18.80
N VAL A 143 2.35 12.24 -19.53
CA VAL A 143 1.66 11.53 -20.62
C VAL A 143 2.60 11.18 -21.77
N SER A 144 3.48 12.11 -22.17
CA SER A 144 4.43 11.84 -23.27
C SER A 144 5.45 10.77 -22.86
N ARG A 145 5.93 10.79 -21.62
CA ARG A 145 6.82 9.75 -21.08
C ARG A 145 6.17 8.39 -21.00
N LEU A 146 4.94 8.32 -20.50
CA LEU A 146 4.18 7.09 -20.45
C LEU A 146 3.98 6.51 -21.85
N LYS A 147 3.69 7.35 -22.86
CA LYS A 147 3.62 6.91 -24.26
C LYS A 147 4.97 6.38 -24.76
N GLU A 148 6.05 7.13 -24.55
CA GLU A 148 7.39 6.72 -24.96
C GLU A 148 7.80 5.36 -24.37
N LEU A 149 7.66 5.20 -23.05
CA LEU A 149 7.98 3.96 -22.34
C LEU A 149 7.10 2.79 -22.79
N CYS A 150 5.92 3.08 -23.34
CA CYS A 150 4.93 2.11 -23.77
C CYS A 150 4.74 2.05 -25.30
N GLY A 151 5.82 2.22 -26.07
CA GLY A 151 5.80 2.02 -27.53
C GLY A 151 4.88 2.98 -28.30
N GLY A 152 4.61 4.16 -27.75
CA GLY A 152 3.78 5.22 -28.33
C GLY A 152 2.29 5.14 -28.00
N ARG A 153 1.81 4.02 -27.43
CA ARG A 153 0.38 3.80 -27.13
C ARG A 153 -0.01 4.34 -25.75
N GLY A 154 0.89 4.23 -24.78
CA GLY A 154 0.59 4.42 -23.36
C GLY A 154 0.40 3.08 -22.64
N PRO A 155 0.32 3.09 -21.31
CA PRO A 155 0.20 1.87 -20.50
C PRO A 155 -1.10 1.14 -20.79
N ASP A 156 -1.08 -0.18 -20.66
CA ASP A 156 -2.27 -1.04 -20.79
C ASP A 156 -3.20 -0.86 -19.59
N VAL A 157 -2.63 -0.69 -18.39
CA VAL A 157 -3.34 -0.48 -17.14
C VAL A 157 -2.77 0.72 -16.39
N ALA A 158 -3.64 1.53 -15.80
CA ALA A 158 -3.28 2.63 -14.92
C ALA A 158 -3.95 2.45 -13.56
N ILE A 159 -3.17 2.46 -12.48
CA ILE A 159 -3.64 2.31 -11.11
C ILE A 159 -3.34 3.58 -10.33
N GLU A 160 -4.38 4.19 -9.77
CA GLU A 160 -4.31 5.38 -8.92
C GLU A 160 -4.14 4.93 -7.46
N CYS A 161 -3.05 5.33 -6.81
CA CYS A 161 -2.72 4.97 -5.43
C CYS A 161 -2.50 6.21 -4.53
N ALA A 162 -3.03 7.39 -4.90
CA ALA A 162 -2.98 8.60 -4.07
C ALA A 162 -4.19 8.73 -3.13
N ALA A 163 -5.21 7.87 -3.28
CA ALA A 163 -6.28 7.45 -2.35
C ALA A 163 -7.69 7.63 -2.94
N GLY A 164 -8.54 6.60 -2.78
CA GLY A 164 -9.96 6.65 -3.13
C GLY A 164 -10.76 5.37 -2.86
N GLU A 165 -10.14 4.18 -2.97
CA GLU A 165 -10.81 2.88 -2.80
C GLU A 165 -9.98 1.85 -2.01
N TYR A 166 -10.67 0.86 -1.41
CA TYR A 166 -10.12 -0.11 -0.46
C TYR A 166 -10.58 -1.55 -0.81
N ALA A 167 -9.90 -2.57 -0.26
CA ALA A 167 -10.31 -3.97 -0.38
C ALA A 167 -11.70 -4.26 0.20
N LYS A 168 -12.44 -5.14 -0.50
CA LYS A 168 -13.89 -5.30 -0.28
C LYS A 168 -14.34 -6.65 0.29
N GLY A 169 -13.45 -7.63 0.59
CA GLY A 169 -13.94 -8.91 1.13
C GLY A 169 -12.92 -9.97 1.56
N TRP A 170 -13.43 -10.98 2.29
CA TRP A 170 -12.65 -11.99 3.03
C TRP A 170 -11.74 -12.87 2.16
N MET A 171 -12.17 -13.20 0.93
CA MET A 171 -11.38 -14.00 -0.03
C MET A 171 -10.06 -13.33 -0.38
N HIS A 172 -10.01 -11.99 -0.41
CA HIS A 172 -8.77 -11.25 -0.63
C HIS A 172 -7.81 -11.44 0.55
N TRP A 173 -8.33 -11.41 1.77
CA TRP A 173 -7.52 -11.59 2.97
C TRP A 173 -6.97 -13.01 3.09
N GLU A 174 -7.79 -14.04 2.85
CA GLU A 174 -7.35 -15.44 2.86
C GLU A 174 -6.27 -15.70 1.80
N GLY A 175 -6.48 -15.23 0.57
CA GLY A 175 -5.50 -15.37 -0.51
C GLY A 175 -4.16 -14.72 -0.18
N LEU A 176 -4.18 -13.52 0.41
CA LEU A 176 -2.98 -12.80 0.80
C LEU A 176 -2.27 -13.43 2.01
N LEU A 177 -3.03 -13.89 3.01
CA LEU A 177 -2.49 -14.65 4.14
C LEU A 177 -1.75 -15.90 3.64
N ARG A 178 -2.35 -16.64 2.70
CA ARG A 178 -1.72 -17.80 2.09
C ARG A 178 -0.42 -17.45 1.37
N LYS A 179 -0.39 -16.34 0.61
CA LYS A 179 0.85 -15.87 -0.04
C LYS A 179 1.94 -15.53 0.98
N ILE A 180 1.58 -14.95 2.13
CA ILE A 180 2.53 -14.69 3.22
C ILE A 180 3.06 -16.00 3.80
N GLN A 181 2.19 -16.96 4.10
CA GLN A 181 2.58 -18.28 4.63
C GLN A 181 3.48 -19.06 3.68
N LEU A 182 3.25 -18.94 2.36
CA LEU A 182 4.07 -19.56 1.32
C LEU A 182 5.39 -18.81 1.04
N GLY A 183 5.60 -17.64 1.66
CA GLY A 183 6.77 -16.79 1.40
C GLY A 183 6.75 -16.10 0.03
N GLU A 184 5.63 -16.14 -0.67
CA GLU A 184 5.42 -15.47 -1.97
C GLU A 184 5.19 -13.96 -1.81
N LEU A 185 4.72 -13.54 -0.62
CA LEU A 185 4.51 -12.14 -0.28
C LEU A 185 5.21 -11.80 1.03
N ASP A 186 6.15 -10.86 0.99
CA ASP A 186 6.72 -10.28 2.20
C ASP A 186 6.26 -8.82 2.37
N PRO A 187 5.21 -8.54 3.16
CA PRO A 187 4.75 -7.18 3.42
C PRO A 187 5.72 -6.40 4.33
N THR A 188 6.68 -7.04 5.02
CA THR A 188 7.58 -6.34 5.95
C THR A 188 8.47 -5.30 5.26
N GLN A 189 8.68 -5.44 3.95
CA GLN A 189 9.46 -4.50 3.14
C GLN A 189 8.94 -3.04 3.21
N MET A 190 7.66 -2.84 3.49
CA MET A 190 7.05 -1.51 3.61
C MET A 190 7.26 -0.88 5.00
N VAL A 191 7.60 -1.70 6.00
CA VAL A 191 7.72 -1.27 7.40
C VAL A 191 8.99 -0.46 7.55
N SER A 192 8.81 0.84 7.72
CA SER A 192 9.92 1.78 7.86
C SER A 192 10.31 2.01 9.31
N HIS A 193 9.35 1.98 10.24
CA HIS A 193 9.58 2.32 11.64
C HIS A 193 8.70 1.49 12.57
N ARG A 194 9.14 1.38 13.82
CA ARG A 194 8.41 0.79 14.93
C ARG A 194 8.42 1.77 16.11
N TYR A 195 7.25 2.09 16.63
CA TYR A 195 7.09 3.00 17.78
C TYR A 195 6.12 2.38 18.79
N ARG A 196 6.20 2.80 20.05
CA ARG A 196 5.20 2.39 21.03
C ARG A 196 3.91 3.21 20.89
N LEU A 197 2.79 2.63 21.31
CA LEU A 197 1.49 3.32 21.33
C LEU A 197 1.53 4.65 22.10
N GLU A 198 2.34 4.76 23.16
CA GLU A 198 2.42 5.98 23.97
C GLU A 198 3.07 7.16 23.22
N ASP A 199 3.78 6.91 22.12
CA ASP A 199 4.42 7.93 21.29
C ASP A 199 3.63 8.25 20.01
N ILE A 200 2.40 7.76 19.88
CA ILE A 200 1.65 7.84 18.62
C ILE A 200 1.37 9.28 18.16
N ASP A 201 1.20 10.21 19.09
CA ASP A 201 1.04 11.64 18.82
C ASP A 201 2.27 12.21 18.10
N LYS A 202 3.47 11.87 18.58
CA LYS A 202 4.74 12.26 17.96
C LYS A 202 4.90 11.62 16.59
N VAL A 203 4.51 10.35 16.44
CA VAL A 203 4.55 9.64 15.15
C VAL A 203 3.71 10.35 14.11
N TYR A 204 2.50 10.79 14.47
CA TYR A 204 1.64 11.55 13.55
C TYR A 204 2.27 12.87 13.11
N HIS A 205 2.86 13.62 14.06
CA HIS A 205 3.57 14.86 13.72
C HIS A 205 4.74 14.63 12.76
N LYS A 206 5.57 13.61 13.02
CA LYS A 206 6.68 13.23 12.13
C LYS A 206 6.20 12.79 10.75
N PHE A 207 5.14 11.98 10.71
CA PHE A 207 4.58 11.46 9.46
C PHE A 207 4.05 12.61 8.57
N ASP A 208 3.31 13.55 9.16
CA ASP A 208 2.80 14.74 8.44
C ASP A 208 3.94 15.67 8.00
N GLY A 209 4.96 15.84 8.86
CA GLY A 209 6.19 16.56 8.57
C GLY A 209 7.10 15.90 7.51
N LYS A 210 6.79 14.67 7.09
CA LYS A 210 7.62 13.84 6.19
C LYS A 210 9.04 13.63 6.69
N GLU A 211 9.19 13.53 8.01
CA GLU A 211 10.46 13.31 8.69
C GLU A 211 10.90 11.84 8.56
N ASP A 212 12.20 11.60 8.74
CA ASP A 212 12.83 10.27 8.82
C ASP A 212 12.55 9.33 7.62
N SER A 213 12.08 9.86 6.49
CA SER A 213 11.61 9.06 5.34
C SER A 213 10.57 8.00 5.73
N MET A 214 9.72 8.33 6.71
CA MET A 214 8.69 7.44 7.23
C MET A 214 7.67 7.08 6.14
N GLN A 215 7.40 5.77 5.98
CA GLN A 215 6.46 5.24 4.99
C GLN A 215 5.31 4.49 5.64
N LYS A 216 5.63 3.45 6.42
CA LYS A 216 4.67 2.70 7.22
C LYS A 216 5.26 2.42 8.60
N VAL A 217 4.44 2.60 9.62
CA VAL A 217 4.83 2.45 11.03
C VAL A 217 4.10 1.26 11.61
N PHE A 218 4.83 0.42 12.34
CA PHE A 218 4.27 -0.56 13.25
C PHE A 218 4.13 0.10 14.63
N VAL A 219 2.91 0.17 15.16
CA VAL A 219 2.66 0.68 16.51
C VAL A 219 2.58 -0.51 17.47
N GLU A 220 3.59 -0.64 18.32
CA GLU A 220 3.71 -1.71 19.29
C GLU A 220 2.86 -1.42 20.53
N THR A 221 2.15 -2.44 20.99
CA THR A 221 1.39 -2.41 22.25
C THR A 221 1.95 -3.46 23.20
N ARG A 222 1.52 -3.44 24.46
CA ARG A 222 1.87 -4.48 25.44
C ARG A 222 1.42 -5.90 25.07
N PHE A 223 0.57 -6.03 24.04
CA PHE A 223 0.04 -7.31 23.55
C PHE A 223 0.70 -7.78 22.26
N SER A 224 1.60 -6.98 21.67
CA SER A 224 2.31 -7.35 20.45
C SER A 224 3.30 -8.49 20.71
N PHE A 225 3.43 -9.40 19.74
CA PHE A 225 4.45 -10.44 19.77
C PHE A 225 5.87 -9.87 19.61
N PRO A 226 6.91 -10.65 19.93
CA PRO A 226 8.28 -10.24 19.70
C PRO A 226 8.54 -9.86 18.24
N ARG A 227 9.39 -8.85 18.04
CA ARG A 227 9.75 -8.32 16.72
C ARG A 227 10.17 -9.41 15.73
N ALA A 228 9.58 -9.45 14.54
CA ALA A 228 10.05 -10.29 13.45
C ALA A 228 11.46 -9.91 12.96
N GLU A 229 12.24 -10.93 12.58
CA GLU A 229 13.55 -10.75 11.97
C GLU A 229 13.50 -9.84 10.73
N GLY A 230 14.49 -8.96 10.57
CA GLY A 230 14.57 -8.05 9.43
C GLY A 230 13.68 -6.79 9.51
N THR A 231 12.77 -6.69 10.49
CA THR A 231 11.91 -5.51 10.66
C THR A 231 12.57 -4.43 11.55
N PRO A 232 12.17 -3.15 11.48
CA PRO A 232 12.80 -2.09 12.28
C PRO A 232 12.74 -2.33 13.81
N GLU A 233 13.81 -1.97 14.51
CA GLU A 233 13.84 -1.95 15.98
C GLU A 233 12.93 -0.87 16.56
N LEU A 234 12.56 -1.04 17.83
CA LEU A 234 11.75 -0.05 18.53
C LEU A 234 12.51 1.29 18.58
N THR A 235 11.94 2.30 17.95
CA THR A 235 12.49 3.64 17.95
C THR A 235 12.16 4.28 19.29
N THR A 236 13.18 4.52 20.12
CA THR A 236 13.03 5.27 21.37
C THR A 236 13.04 6.76 21.05
N CYS A 237 11.96 7.46 21.40
CA CYS A 237 11.84 8.92 21.29
C CYS A 237 12.61 9.64 22.39
#